data_AF-A0A971WZ08-F1
#
_entry.id   AF-A0A971WZ08-F1
#
_cell.length_a   1.000
_cell.length_b   1.000
_cell.length_c   1.000
_cell.angle_alpha   90.00
_cell.angle_beta   90.00
_cell.angle_gamma   90.00
#
_symmetry.space_group_name_H-M   'P 1'
#
loop_
_entity.id
_entity.type
_entity.pdbx_description
1 polymer ?
#
loop_
_entity_poly.entity_id
_entity_poly.type
_entity_poly.pdbx_seq_one_letter_code
_entity_poly.pdbx_strand_id
1 'polypeptide(L)'
;MSYSVNPIGYVRSCFKEKFAIPRQPLLAPAAQGCIELLPPYDQAKAIAGLEDISHIWVIFLFHKTLENTPRLKVRPPRLGGNKSIGVFASRATHRPNGIGQSAVRLERAEPGRLWISGIDLLDGTPVLDIKPYVPYADSLPMAHNAIADSAPTLIAVSWQPNALQQSEQHAQRLQQPLTQLIEQCLAQDPRPAYQQPTPERMYGVQFYDVQVRWHYLTLEQIEVIEVCLA
;
A
#
# COMPACT_ATOMS: atom_id res chain seq x y z
N MET A 1 -1.52 20.10 25.52
CA MET A 1 -1.57 18.76 26.13
C MET A 1 -1.23 17.75 25.05
N SER A 2 -0.29 16.85 25.28
CA SER A 2 0.03 15.75 24.36
C SER A 2 -0.73 14.49 24.78
N TYR A 3 -1.10 13.67 23.80
CA TYR A 3 -1.70 12.36 24.02
C TYR A 3 -0.74 11.29 23.52
N SER A 4 -0.64 10.18 24.24
CA SER A 4 0.15 9.01 23.84
C SER A 4 -0.77 7.91 23.34
N VAL A 5 -0.34 7.19 22.32
CA VAL A 5 -1.01 6.00 21.79
C VAL A 5 0.01 4.87 21.70
N ASN A 6 -0.45 3.64 21.98
CA ASN A 6 0.37 2.45 21.86
C ASN A 6 -0.15 1.61 20.68
N PRO A 7 0.73 1.00 19.87
CA PRO A 7 0.29 0.06 18.85
C PRO A 7 -0.52 -1.09 19.45
N ILE A 8 -1.59 -1.49 18.78
CA ILE A 8 -2.36 -2.71 19.08
C ILE A 8 -1.88 -3.92 18.27
N GLY A 9 -1.03 -3.69 17.27
CA GLY A 9 -0.51 -4.71 16.37
C GLY A 9 0.47 -4.14 15.36
N TYR A 10 1.04 -5.03 14.55
CA TYR A 10 1.94 -4.67 13.45
C TYR A 10 1.51 -5.37 12.16
N VAL A 11 1.63 -4.66 11.05
CA VAL A 11 1.38 -5.23 9.73
C VAL A 11 2.56 -6.09 9.30
N ARG A 12 2.28 -7.32 8.87
CA ARG A 12 3.16 -8.13 8.01
C ARG A 12 2.68 -7.98 6.57
N SER A 13 3.51 -7.37 5.74
CA SER A 13 3.12 -6.93 4.40
C SER A 13 3.96 -7.59 3.32
N CYS A 14 3.37 -7.70 2.13
CA CYS A 14 4.07 -7.95 0.87
C CYS A 14 5.05 -6.82 0.51
N PHE A 15 4.88 -5.60 1.02
CA PHE A 15 5.76 -4.48 0.72
C PHE A 15 6.94 -4.37 1.70
N LYS A 16 8.17 -4.61 1.24
CA LYS A 16 9.39 -4.50 2.08
C LYS A 16 10.07 -3.13 2.03
N GLU A 17 9.68 -2.30 1.07
CA GLU A 17 10.16 -0.94 0.92
C GLU A 17 9.04 -0.01 0.43
N LYS A 18 9.26 1.30 0.52
CA LYS A 18 8.25 2.32 0.19
C LYS A 18 7.97 2.41 -1.32
N PHE A 19 8.97 2.06 -2.14
CA PHE A 19 8.86 2.18 -3.58
C PHE A 19 7.83 1.16 -4.11
N ALA A 20 7.08 1.56 -5.14
CA ALA A 20 5.97 0.79 -5.74
C ALA A 20 4.81 0.36 -4.81
N ILE A 21 4.75 0.79 -3.54
CA ILE A 21 3.52 0.69 -2.76
C ILE A 21 2.43 1.52 -3.45
N PRO A 22 1.22 0.98 -3.65
CA PRO A 22 0.09 1.73 -4.17
C PRO A 22 -0.13 3.04 -3.40
N ARG A 23 -0.49 4.10 -4.11
CA ARG A 23 -0.66 5.43 -3.49
C ARG A 23 -1.86 5.52 -2.55
N GLN A 24 -2.81 4.59 -2.67
CA GLN A 24 -4.05 4.47 -1.90
C GLN A 24 -4.39 2.97 -1.81
N PRO A 25 -5.15 2.52 -0.80
CA PRO A 25 -5.56 1.12 -0.69
C PRO A 25 -6.48 0.72 -1.86
N LEU A 26 -6.63 -0.58 -2.06
CA LEU A 26 -7.46 -1.23 -3.09
C LEU A 26 -7.04 -0.97 -4.55
N LEU A 27 -6.05 -0.12 -4.82
CA LEU A 27 -5.50 0.05 -6.19
C LEU A 27 -4.71 -1.18 -6.66
N ALA A 28 -4.21 -1.99 -5.74
CA ALA A 28 -3.69 -3.34 -6.03
C ALA A 28 -4.40 -4.36 -5.13
N PRO A 29 -5.58 -4.89 -5.53
CA PRO A 29 -6.32 -5.87 -4.74
C PRO A 29 -5.52 -7.13 -4.37
N ALA A 30 -4.53 -7.52 -5.17
CA ALA A 30 -3.65 -8.66 -4.90
C ALA A 30 -2.62 -8.38 -3.79
N ALA A 31 -2.49 -7.13 -3.31
CA ALA A 31 -1.60 -6.80 -2.20
C ALA A 31 -2.15 -7.39 -0.90
N GLN A 32 -1.50 -8.46 -0.43
CA GLN A 32 -1.89 -9.21 0.77
C GLN A 32 -0.95 -8.93 1.94
N GLY A 33 -1.48 -9.12 3.15
CA GLY A 33 -0.75 -9.08 4.38
C GLY A 33 -1.59 -9.57 5.56
N CYS A 34 -1.05 -9.42 6.76
CA CYS A 34 -1.82 -9.62 7.98
C CYS A 34 -1.46 -8.59 9.05
N ILE A 35 -2.39 -8.34 9.97
CA ILE A 35 -2.12 -7.59 11.19
C ILE A 35 -1.88 -8.63 12.29
N GLU A 36 -0.67 -8.64 12.85
CA GLU A 36 -0.36 -9.40 14.06
C GLU A 36 -0.72 -8.54 15.27
N LEU A 37 -1.76 -8.95 16.00
CA LEU A 37 -2.23 -8.25 17.19
C LEU A 37 -1.31 -8.55 18.37
N LEU A 38 -1.07 -7.54 19.21
CA LEU A 38 -0.31 -7.67 20.44
C LEU A 38 -1.24 -8.03 21.61
N PRO A 39 -0.74 -8.71 22.65
CA PRO A 39 -1.46 -8.81 23.91
C PRO A 39 -1.78 -7.42 24.49
N PRO A 40 -2.96 -7.22 25.11
CA PRO A 40 -4.03 -8.20 25.32
C PRO A 40 -5.07 -8.25 24.19
N TYR A 41 -4.80 -7.60 23.05
CA TYR A 41 -5.72 -7.45 21.91
C TYR A 41 -5.78 -8.69 21.00
N ASP A 42 -4.86 -9.63 21.17
CA ASP A 42 -4.74 -10.88 20.44
C ASP A 42 -5.80 -11.95 20.83
N GLN A 43 -6.71 -11.62 21.74
CA GLN A 43 -7.72 -12.55 22.26
C GLN A 43 -8.97 -12.58 21.36
N ALA A 44 -9.63 -13.75 21.26
CA ALA A 44 -10.86 -13.93 20.49
C ALA A 44 -11.95 -12.89 20.80
N LYS A 45 -12.08 -12.50 22.09
CA LYS A 45 -13.06 -11.50 22.53
C LYS A 45 -12.89 -10.12 21.89
N ALA A 46 -11.67 -9.76 21.48
CA ALA A 46 -11.38 -8.45 20.87
C ALA A 46 -11.79 -8.40 19.39
N ILE A 47 -11.96 -9.56 18.74
CA ILE A 47 -12.25 -9.68 17.31
C ILE A 47 -13.59 -10.34 17.01
N ALA A 48 -14.36 -10.71 18.03
CA ALA A 48 -15.66 -11.35 17.87
C ALA A 48 -16.62 -10.46 17.05
N GLY A 49 -17.24 -11.04 16.03
CA GLY A 49 -18.12 -10.36 15.08
C GLY A 49 -17.42 -9.82 13.83
N LEU A 50 -16.07 -9.86 13.75
CA LEU A 50 -15.35 -9.50 12.53
C LEU A 50 -15.61 -10.48 11.36
N GLU A 51 -16.03 -11.71 11.65
CA GLU A 51 -16.42 -12.72 10.67
C GLU A 51 -17.60 -12.28 9.78
N ASP A 52 -18.46 -11.37 10.26
CA ASP A 52 -19.61 -10.84 9.52
C ASP A 52 -19.26 -9.58 8.71
N ILE A 53 -17.99 -9.17 8.69
CA ILE A 53 -17.52 -7.91 8.11
C ILE A 53 -16.52 -8.19 6.99
N SER A 54 -16.80 -7.64 5.80
CA SER A 54 -15.90 -7.81 4.64
C SER A 54 -14.76 -6.79 4.55
N HIS A 55 -14.91 -5.62 5.16
CA HIS A 55 -13.95 -4.52 5.07
C HIS A 55 -13.77 -3.83 6.41
N ILE A 56 -12.54 -3.40 6.68
CA ILE A 56 -12.18 -2.68 7.91
C ILE A 56 -11.40 -1.41 7.58
N TRP A 57 -11.57 -0.40 8.41
CA TRP A 57 -10.61 0.68 8.55
C TRP A 57 -9.44 0.22 9.42
N VAL A 58 -8.24 0.39 8.90
CA VAL A 58 -6.99 0.24 9.66
C VAL A 58 -6.42 1.64 9.87
N ILE A 59 -6.28 2.04 11.14
CA ILE A 59 -5.65 3.31 11.53
C ILE A 59 -4.23 2.98 11.98
N PHE A 60 -3.23 3.65 11.42
CA PHE A 60 -1.83 3.24 11.56
C PHE A 60 -0.88 4.43 11.63
N LEU A 61 0.38 4.15 11.97
CA LEU A 61 1.45 5.15 11.96
C LEU A 61 2.34 5.04 10.73
N PHE A 62 2.58 6.16 10.05
CA PHE A 62 3.65 6.35 9.06
C PHE A 62 5.03 6.36 9.74
N HIS A 63 5.40 5.26 10.38
CA HIS A 63 6.57 5.10 11.23
C HIS A 63 7.91 5.43 10.56
N LYS A 64 7.98 5.38 9.22
CA LYS A 64 9.17 5.76 8.43
C LYS A 64 9.18 7.23 7.96
N THR A 65 8.21 8.05 8.37
CA THR A 65 8.14 9.49 8.03
C THR A 65 7.74 10.36 9.22
N LEU A 66 7.91 9.85 10.44
CA LEU A 66 7.76 10.65 11.65
C LEU A 66 8.88 11.70 11.71
N GLU A 67 8.51 12.94 12.01
CA GLU A 67 9.43 14.07 12.06
C GLU A 67 9.23 14.84 13.36
N ASN A 68 10.34 15.28 13.97
CA ASN A 68 10.29 16.09 15.20
C ASN A 68 9.69 17.48 14.95
N THR A 69 9.87 18.00 13.73
CA THR A 69 9.33 19.30 13.31
C THR A 69 8.17 19.07 12.32
N PRO A 70 6.95 19.51 12.64
CA PRO A 70 5.79 19.26 11.80
C PRO A 70 5.87 20.05 10.49
N ARG A 71 5.63 19.38 9.35
CA ARG A 71 5.43 20.06 8.07
C ARG A 71 4.00 20.57 7.96
N LEU A 72 3.86 21.84 7.59
CA LEU A 72 2.56 22.48 7.31
C LEU A 72 2.19 22.46 5.82
N LYS A 73 3.17 22.23 4.95
CA LYS A 73 3.00 22.14 3.49
C LYS A 73 3.75 20.96 2.90
N VAL A 74 3.24 20.46 1.78
CA VAL A 74 3.79 19.33 1.02
C VAL A 74 3.68 19.58 -0.48
N ARG A 75 4.35 18.76 -1.29
CA ARG A 75 4.28 18.78 -2.76
C ARG A 75 3.81 17.40 -3.28
N PRO A 76 2.50 17.19 -3.41
CA PRO A 76 1.97 15.90 -3.87
C PRO A 76 2.42 15.57 -5.30
N PRO A 77 2.74 14.30 -5.61
CA PRO A 77 3.13 13.87 -6.96
C PRO A 77 2.06 14.20 -8.02
N ARG A 78 0.77 14.09 -7.67
CA ARG A 78 -0.36 14.40 -8.58
C ARG A 78 -0.40 15.86 -9.06
N LEU A 79 0.31 16.77 -8.39
CA LEU A 79 0.41 18.18 -8.81
C LEU A 79 1.75 18.48 -9.52
N GLY A 80 2.33 17.46 -10.17
CA GLY A 80 3.59 17.57 -10.91
C GLY A 80 4.81 17.84 -10.04
N GLY A 81 4.71 17.66 -8.72
CA GLY A 81 5.81 17.85 -7.77
C GLY A 81 6.23 19.30 -7.51
N ASN A 82 5.75 20.29 -8.27
CA ASN A 82 6.16 21.69 -8.14
C ASN A 82 5.19 22.53 -7.30
N LYS A 83 3.90 22.21 -7.33
CA LYS A 83 2.88 22.95 -6.57
C LYS A 83 2.88 22.51 -5.11
N SER A 84 3.02 23.49 -4.20
CA SER A 84 2.95 23.26 -2.76
C SER A 84 1.55 23.57 -2.23
N ILE A 85 0.99 22.66 -1.43
CA ILE A 85 -0.31 22.81 -0.77
C ILE A 85 -0.20 22.53 0.73
N GLY A 86 -1.20 22.95 1.50
CA GLY A 86 -1.28 22.63 2.93
C GLY A 86 -1.33 21.13 3.18
N VAL A 87 -0.68 20.65 4.24
CA VAL A 87 -0.59 19.22 4.56
C VAL A 87 -1.96 18.57 4.75
N PHE A 88 -2.93 19.30 5.32
CA PHE A 88 -4.29 18.83 5.55
C PHE A 88 -5.17 18.82 4.29
N ALA A 89 -4.73 19.46 3.21
CA ALA A 89 -5.35 19.37 1.88
C ALA A 89 -4.81 18.18 1.06
N SER A 90 -4.09 17.25 1.71
CA SER A 90 -3.43 16.11 1.08
C SER A 90 -3.50 14.86 1.96
N ARG A 91 -3.17 13.71 1.37
CA ARG A 91 -2.88 12.46 2.10
C ARG A 91 -1.38 12.15 2.19
N ALA A 92 -0.52 13.17 2.19
CA ALA A 92 0.92 12.97 2.33
C ALA A 92 1.27 12.29 3.66
N THR A 93 2.31 11.46 3.69
CA THR A 93 2.73 10.74 4.91
C THR A 93 3.41 11.64 5.94
N HIS A 94 4.04 12.73 5.48
CA HIS A 94 4.64 13.76 6.33
C HIS A 94 3.55 14.69 6.87
N ARG A 95 3.13 14.47 8.12
CA ARG A 95 2.05 15.21 8.79
C ARG A 95 2.39 15.44 10.26
N PRO A 96 1.79 16.45 10.93
CA PRO A 96 2.05 16.72 12.35
C PRO A 96 1.83 15.50 13.25
N ASN A 97 0.75 14.75 13.01
CA ASN A 97 0.55 13.41 13.54
C ASN A 97 0.59 12.47 12.34
N GLY A 98 1.63 11.63 12.26
CA GLY A 98 1.85 10.68 11.18
C GLY A 98 0.85 9.52 11.17
N ILE A 99 -0.44 9.81 11.32
CA ILE A 99 -1.54 8.86 11.33
C ILE A 99 -2.06 8.70 9.90
N GLY A 100 -2.09 7.46 9.43
CA GLY A 100 -2.73 7.03 8.19
C GLY A 100 -4.02 6.28 8.47
N GLN A 101 -4.84 6.14 7.42
CA GLN A 101 -6.04 5.30 7.43
C GLN A 101 -6.16 4.60 6.08
N SER A 102 -6.51 3.32 6.11
CA SER A 102 -6.77 2.52 4.91
C SER A 102 -8.04 1.69 5.09
N ALA A 103 -8.94 1.75 4.12
CA ALA A 103 -10.05 0.81 4.01
C ALA A 103 -9.55 -0.38 3.22
N VAL A 104 -9.48 -1.54 3.85
CA VAL A 104 -8.93 -2.78 3.29
C VAL A 104 -9.95 -3.89 3.40
N ARG A 105 -9.82 -4.91 2.57
CA ARG A 105 -10.65 -6.11 2.67
C ARG A 105 -10.14 -6.99 3.80
N LEU A 106 -11.04 -7.47 4.64
CA LEU A 106 -10.78 -8.49 5.65
C LEU A 106 -11.08 -9.86 5.04
N GLU A 107 -10.05 -10.68 4.90
CA GLU A 107 -10.18 -12.02 4.30
C GLU A 107 -10.48 -13.08 5.36
N ARG A 108 -9.86 -12.92 6.54
CA ARG A 108 -10.01 -13.84 7.68
C ARG A 108 -9.64 -13.14 8.97
N ALA A 109 -10.31 -13.50 10.06
CA ALA A 109 -9.98 -13.07 11.41
C ALA A 109 -9.80 -14.29 12.32
N GLU A 110 -8.66 -14.38 13.02
CA GLU A 110 -8.39 -15.39 14.05
C GLU A 110 -7.70 -14.70 15.24
N PRO A 111 -7.76 -15.28 16.45
CA PRO A 111 -7.04 -14.72 17.60
C PRO A 111 -5.57 -14.44 17.26
N GLY A 112 -5.13 -13.22 17.53
CA GLY A 112 -3.77 -12.74 17.26
C GLY A 112 -3.49 -12.33 15.81
N ARG A 113 -4.37 -12.63 14.83
CA ARG A 113 -4.07 -12.32 13.42
C ARG A 113 -5.29 -12.03 12.56
N LEU A 114 -5.22 -10.93 11.80
CA LEU A 114 -6.23 -10.57 10.80
C LEU A 114 -5.59 -10.57 9.41
N TRP A 115 -6.07 -11.40 8.49
CA TRP A 115 -5.60 -11.44 7.10
C TRP A 115 -6.36 -10.41 6.27
N ILE A 116 -5.61 -9.59 5.55
CA ILE A 116 -6.14 -8.45 4.82
C ILE A 116 -5.58 -8.39 3.40
N SER A 117 -6.36 -7.82 2.48
CA SER A 117 -5.96 -7.63 1.09
C SER A 117 -6.31 -6.22 0.58
N GLY A 118 -5.74 -5.85 -0.56
CA GLY A 118 -5.82 -4.48 -1.09
C GLY A 118 -5.13 -3.46 -0.20
N ILE A 119 -4.05 -3.85 0.48
CA ILE A 119 -3.32 -2.98 1.41
C ILE A 119 -2.39 -2.00 0.69
N ASP A 120 -2.02 -0.92 1.37
CA ASP A 120 -1.01 0.07 0.97
C ASP A 120 0.00 0.33 2.11
N LEU A 121 0.26 -0.71 2.91
CA LEU A 121 0.96 -0.62 4.19
C LEU A 121 2.35 -1.26 4.10
N LEU A 122 3.39 -0.54 4.50
CA LEU A 122 4.76 -1.08 4.58
C LEU A 122 4.84 -2.17 5.65
N ASP A 123 5.67 -3.19 5.44
CA ASP A 123 5.96 -4.20 6.45
C ASP A 123 6.48 -3.58 7.76
N GLY A 124 5.98 -4.08 8.89
CA GLY A 124 6.27 -3.54 10.22
C GLY A 124 5.49 -2.27 10.58
N THR A 125 4.53 -1.84 9.76
CA THR A 125 3.69 -0.67 10.08
C THR A 125 2.92 -0.88 11.39
N PRO A 126 3.05 0.02 12.39
CA PRO A 126 2.30 -0.07 13.63
C PRO A 126 0.82 0.29 13.40
N VAL A 127 -0.08 -0.58 13.86
CA VAL A 127 -1.53 -0.36 13.85
C VAL A 127 -1.95 0.25 15.18
N LEU A 128 -2.70 1.35 15.13
CA LEU A 128 -3.24 2.04 16.30
C LEU A 128 -4.65 1.59 16.63
N ASP A 129 -5.47 1.33 15.60
CA ASP A 129 -6.88 1.03 15.78
C ASP A 129 -7.46 0.31 14.55
N ILE A 130 -8.53 -0.44 14.76
CA ILE A 130 -9.25 -1.18 13.72
C ILE A 130 -10.75 -0.95 13.91
N LYS A 131 -11.47 -0.62 12.84
CA LYS A 131 -12.92 -0.42 12.88
C LYS A 131 -13.60 -1.13 11.72
N PRO A 132 -14.82 -1.66 11.91
CA PRO A 132 -15.61 -2.11 10.78
C PRO A 132 -15.84 -0.95 9.80
N TYR A 133 -15.73 -1.22 8.51
CA TYR A 133 -16.20 -0.29 7.49
C TYR A 133 -17.74 -0.33 7.49
N VAL A 134 -18.38 0.82 7.57
CA VAL A 134 -19.85 0.94 7.65
C VAL A 134 -20.36 1.57 6.36
N PRO A 135 -20.87 0.81 5.38
CA PRO A 135 -21.15 1.33 4.04
C PRO A 135 -22.07 2.54 4.00
N TYR A 136 -23.13 2.56 4.82
CA TYR A 136 -24.08 3.67 4.84
C TYR A 136 -23.51 4.97 5.44
N ALA A 137 -22.43 4.88 6.22
CA ALA A 137 -21.82 6.02 6.91
C ALA A 137 -20.50 6.46 6.24
N ASP A 138 -19.72 5.49 5.75
CA ASP A 138 -18.37 5.72 5.23
C ASP A 138 -18.34 5.90 3.71
N SER A 139 -19.38 5.47 2.99
CA SER A 139 -19.48 5.65 1.54
C SER A 139 -20.18 6.97 1.21
N LEU A 140 -19.41 7.91 0.65
CA LEU A 140 -19.89 9.24 0.24
C LEU A 140 -19.76 9.37 -1.29
N PRO A 141 -20.68 8.77 -2.09
CA PRO A 141 -20.55 8.74 -3.55
C PRO A 141 -20.59 10.12 -4.21
N MET A 142 -21.13 11.13 -3.52
CA MET A 142 -21.18 12.52 -3.98
C MET A 142 -19.97 13.37 -3.54
N ALA A 143 -18.97 12.78 -2.88
CA ALA A 143 -17.77 13.50 -2.47
C ALA A 143 -16.96 13.95 -3.70
N HIS A 144 -16.34 15.13 -3.60
CA HIS A 144 -15.51 15.70 -4.66
C HIS A 144 -14.09 15.99 -4.17
N ASN A 145 -13.10 15.75 -5.04
CA ASN A 145 -11.70 16.04 -4.77
C ASN A 145 -10.97 16.50 -6.05
N ALA A 146 -10.75 17.80 -6.21
CA ALA A 146 -10.12 18.36 -7.41
C ALA A 146 -8.66 17.93 -7.67
N ILE A 147 -7.99 17.27 -6.72
CA ILE A 147 -6.61 16.76 -6.87
C ILE A 147 -6.60 15.26 -7.22
N ALA A 148 -7.64 14.54 -6.80
CA ALA A 148 -7.74 13.09 -6.85
C ALA A 148 -9.20 12.65 -6.97
N ASP A 149 -9.85 13.08 -8.03
CA ASP A 149 -11.26 12.78 -8.35
C ASP A 149 -11.43 11.36 -8.91
N SER A 150 -10.42 10.84 -9.60
CA SER A 150 -10.40 9.47 -10.13
C SER A 150 -9.19 8.66 -9.66
N ALA A 151 -9.31 7.34 -9.89
CA ALA A 151 -8.17 6.44 -9.87
C ALA A 151 -7.14 6.87 -10.94
N PRO A 152 -5.83 6.61 -10.72
CA PRO A 152 -4.80 6.85 -11.73
C PRO A 152 -5.08 6.05 -13.00
N THR A 153 -4.77 6.61 -14.16
CA THR A 153 -4.69 5.85 -15.42
C THR A 153 -3.60 4.81 -15.30
N LEU A 154 -3.93 3.57 -15.66
CA LEU A 154 -2.99 2.46 -15.66
C LEU A 154 -2.17 2.45 -16.95
N ILE A 155 -0.89 2.08 -16.84
CA ILE A 155 0.01 1.85 -17.97
C ILE A 155 0.15 0.35 -18.25
N ALA A 156 0.54 -0.01 -19.48
CA ALA A 156 0.70 -1.41 -19.86
C ALA A 156 1.90 -2.04 -19.14
N VAL A 157 1.74 -3.28 -18.70
CA VAL A 157 2.82 -4.11 -18.14
C VAL A 157 2.97 -5.34 -19.03
N SER A 158 4.11 -5.47 -19.69
CA SER A 158 4.53 -6.67 -20.40
C SER A 158 5.60 -7.42 -19.63
N TRP A 159 5.83 -8.67 -20.01
CA TRP A 159 6.78 -9.55 -19.35
C TRP A 159 7.73 -10.17 -20.38
N GLN A 160 9.00 -10.24 -20.04
CA GLN A 160 9.88 -11.19 -20.71
C GLN A 160 9.46 -12.63 -20.34
N PRO A 161 9.52 -13.60 -21.27
CA PRO A 161 9.04 -14.96 -21.01
C PRO A 161 9.67 -15.60 -19.77
N ASN A 162 10.98 -15.40 -19.57
CA ASN A 162 11.69 -15.92 -18.41
C ASN A 162 11.23 -15.26 -17.11
N ALA A 163 10.95 -13.94 -17.12
CA ALA A 163 10.49 -13.20 -15.94
C ALA A 163 9.08 -13.63 -15.52
N LEU A 164 8.19 -13.87 -16.48
CA LEU A 164 6.86 -14.41 -16.20
C LEU A 164 6.95 -15.79 -15.56
N GLN A 165 7.75 -16.68 -16.13
CA GLN A 165 7.97 -18.02 -15.58
C GLN A 165 8.54 -17.97 -14.15
N GLN A 166 9.50 -17.09 -13.90
CA GLN A 166 10.05 -16.86 -12.56
C GLN A 166 8.97 -16.36 -11.58
N SER A 167 8.15 -15.41 -12.00
CA SER A 167 7.03 -14.89 -11.20
C SER A 167 6.03 -16.00 -10.83
N GLU A 168 5.65 -16.83 -11.78
CA GLU A 168 4.72 -17.95 -11.55
C GLU A 168 5.30 -18.99 -10.58
N GLN A 169 6.59 -19.33 -10.71
CA GLN A 169 7.28 -20.24 -9.78
C GLN A 169 7.31 -19.67 -8.35
N HIS A 170 7.60 -18.37 -8.20
CA HIS A 170 7.60 -17.72 -6.91
C HIS A 170 6.19 -17.53 -6.33
N ALA A 171 5.18 -17.26 -7.16
CA ALA A 171 3.78 -17.22 -6.75
C ALA A 171 3.34 -18.55 -6.13
N GLN A 172 3.70 -19.68 -6.77
CA GLN A 172 3.44 -21.02 -6.25
C GLN A 172 4.17 -21.29 -4.93
N ARG A 173 5.46 -20.95 -4.87
CA ARG A 173 6.28 -21.12 -3.64
C ARG A 173 5.70 -20.36 -2.45
N LEU A 174 5.31 -19.10 -2.68
CA LEU A 174 4.76 -18.23 -1.65
C LEU A 174 3.31 -18.58 -1.30
N GLN A 175 2.59 -19.25 -2.20
CA GLN A 175 1.14 -19.39 -2.15
C GLN A 175 0.46 -18.02 -2.08
N GLN A 176 0.90 -17.10 -2.94
CA GLN A 176 0.44 -15.72 -3.01
C GLN A 176 0.23 -15.32 -4.48
N PRO A 177 -0.67 -14.36 -4.78
CA PRO A 177 -0.93 -13.87 -6.13
C PRO A 177 0.17 -12.91 -6.62
N LEU A 178 1.44 -13.36 -6.62
CA LEU A 178 2.61 -12.51 -6.87
C LEU A 178 2.58 -11.87 -8.26
N THR A 179 2.24 -12.62 -9.31
CA THR A 179 2.18 -12.09 -10.68
C THR A 179 1.16 -10.94 -10.76
N GLN A 180 -0.05 -11.13 -10.20
CA GLN A 180 -1.08 -10.08 -10.19
C GLN A 180 -0.65 -8.88 -9.32
N LEU A 181 0.02 -9.12 -8.19
CA LEU A 181 0.55 -8.05 -7.34
C LEU A 181 1.54 -7.18 -8.12
N ILE A 182 2.48 -7.79 -8.84
CA ILE A 182 3.48 -7.08 -9.64
C ILE A 182 2.79 -6.25 -10.72
N GLU A 183 1.88 -6.83 -11.50
CA GLU A 183 1.15 -6.13 -12.55
C GLU A 183 0.37 -4.93 -12.00
N GLN A 184 -0.41 -5.14 -10.93
CA GLN A 184 -1.25 -4.10 -10.36
C GLN A 184 -0.45 -2.94 -9.72
N CYS A 185 0.70 -3.24 -9.13
CA CYS A 185 1.58 -2.20 -8.58
C CYS A 185 2.32 -1.44 -9.68
N LEU A 186 2.88 -2.13 -10.67
CA LEU A 186 3.64 -1.50 -11.75
C LEU A 186 2.74 -0.72 -12.72
N ALA A 187 1.53 -1.22 -13.01
CA ALA A 187 0.56 -0.54 -13.86
C ALA A 187 0.14 0.83 -13.31
N GLN A 188 0.30 1.10 -12.01
CA GLN A 188 0.04 2.41 -11.42
C GLN A 188 1.13 3.46 -11.71
N ASP A 189 2.17 3.10 -12.47
CA ASP A 189 3.31 3.95 -12.75
C ASP A 189 4.03 4.41 -11.45
N PRO A 190 4.89 3.56 -10.87
CA PRO A 190 5.56 3.84 -9.60
C PRO A 190 6.69 4.86 -9.72
N ARG A 191 7.11 5.27 -10.93
CA ARG A 191 8.21 6.23 -11.07
C ARG A 191 7.84 7.58 -10.45
N PRO A 192 8.81 8.34 -9.92
CA PRO A 192 8.57 9.72 -9.54
C PRO A 192 8.07 10.54 -10.75
N ALA A 193 7.03 11.34 -10.56
CA ALA A 193 6.34 12.07 -11.63
C ALA A 193 7.22 13.06 -12.44
N TYR A 194 8.39 13.42 -11.93
CA TYR A 194 9.36 14.29 -12.61
C TYR A 194 10.36 13.53 -13.50
N GLN A 195 10.36 12.19 -13.45
CA GLN A 195 11.29 11.38 -14.22
C GLN A 195 10.76 11.10 -15.63
N GLN A 196 11.63 11.24 -16.61
CA GLN A 196 11.46 10.78 -17.98
C GLN A 196 12.48 9.66 -18.21
N PRO A 197 12.12 8.38 -17.97
CA PRO A 197 13.07 7.27 -18.08
C PRO A 197 13.50 7.04 -19.52
N THR A 198 14.78 6.71 -19.70
CA THR A 198 15.25 6.10 -20.95
C THR A 198 15.09 4.57 -20.86
N PRO A 199 14.98 3.86 -21.99
CA PRO A 199 14.81 2.40 -21.99
C PRO A 199 15.94 1.61 -21.30
N GLU A 200 17.13 2.18 -21.17
CA GLU A 200 18.28 1.55 -20.51
C GLU A 200 18.20 1.66 -18.98
N ARG A 201 17.32 2.52 -18.45
CA ARG A 201 17.20 2.73 -17.01
C ARG A 201 16.46 1.57 -16.37
N MET A 202 17.18 0.84 -15.53
CA MET A 202 16.62 -0.22 -14.70
C MET A 202 16.01 0.30 -13.41
N TYR A 203 14.83 -0.22 -13.09
CA TYR A 203 14.15 -0.07 -11.82
C TYR A 203 14.07 -1.41 -11.10
N GLY A 204 13.97 -1.36 -9.78
CA GLY A 204 13.80 -2.55 -8.97
C GLY A 204 12.93 -2.26 -7.76
N VAL A 205 12.17 -3.27 -7.34
CA VAL A 205 11.43 -3.26 -6.07
C VAL A 205 11.38 -4.64 -5.44
N GLN A 206 11.35 -4.70 -4.12
CA GLN A 206 11.15 -5.93 -3.37
C GLN A 206 9.68 -6.13 -2.95
N PHE A 207 9.08 -7.24 -3.39
CA PHE A 207 7.81 -7.78 -2.87
C PHE A 207 8.09 -9.09 -2.13
N TYR A 208 7.60 -9.24 -0.91
CA TYR A 208 7.94 -10.37 -0.02
C TYR A 208 9.48 -10.56 0.07
N ASP A 209 9.99 -11.74 -0.28
CA ASP A 209 11.41 -12.08 -0.38
C ASP A 209 11.88 -12.14 -1.84
N VAL A 210 11.19 -11.44 -2.74
CA VAL A 210 11.42 -11.46 -4.19
C VAL A 210 11.77 -10.05 -4.70
N GLN A 211 12.88 -9.95 -5.41
CA GLN A 211 13.29 -8.79 -6.18
C GLN A 211 12.66 -8.83 -7.58
N VAL A 212 11.98 -7.75 -7.95
CA VAL A 212 11.44 -7.55 -9.29
C VAL A 212 12.22 -6.44 -9.96
N ARG A 213 12.62 -6.64 -11.22
CA ARG A 213 13.29 -5.61 -12.03
C ARG A 213 12.56 -5.39 -13.34
N TRP A 214 12.51 -4.13 -13.75
CA TRP A 214 11.83 -3.70 -14.97
C TRP A 214 12.47 -2.45 -15.56
N HIS A 215 12.10 -2.16 -16.78
CA HIS A 215 12.40 -0.89 -17.45
C HIS A 215 11.15 -0.38 -18.18
N TYR A 216 11.23 0.85 -18.68
CA TYR A 216 10.15 1.47 -19.45
C TYR A 216 10.48 1.34 -20.94
N LEU A 217 9.67 0.60 -21.70
CA LEU A 217 9.78 0.54 -23.17
C LEU A 217 9.33 1.86 -23.80
N THR A 218 8.28 2.45 -23.23
CA THR A 218 7.78 3.78 -23.53
C THR A 218 7.34 4.45 -22.23
N LEU A 219 6.89 5.72 -22.29
CA LEU A 219 6.35 6.37 -21.11
C LEU A 219 5.05 5.72 -20.58
N GLU A 220 4.39 4.88 -21.37
CA GLU A 220 3.11 4.24 -21.03
C GLU A 220 3.19 2.71 -21.04
N GLN A 221 4.42 2.16 -21.08
CA GLN A 221 4.63 0.72 -21.09
C GLN A 221 5.88 0.32 -20.30
N ILE A 222 5.67 -0.56 -19.32
CA ILE A 222 6.71 -1.25 -18.56
C ILE A 222 6.92 -2.64 -19.15
N GLU A 223 8.17 -3.11 -19.16
CA GLU A 223 8.48 -4.54 -19.32
C GLU A 223 9.21 -5.07 -18.09
N VAL A 224 8.66 -6.11 -17.46
CA VAL A 224 9.31 -6.84 -16.37
C VAL A 224 10.32 -7.81 -16.97
N ILE A 225 11.57 -7.71 -16.52
CA ILE A 225 12.70 -8.42 -17.13
C ILE A 225 13.27 -9.52 -16.24
N GLU A 226 13.06 -9.43 -14.92
CA GLU A 226 13.59 -10.40 -13.97
C GLU A 226 12.75 -10.41 -12.69
N VAL A 227 12.52 -11.62 -12.19
CA VAL A 227 11.94 -11.87 -10.86
C VAL A 227 12.81 -12.92 -10.17
N CYS A 228 13.47 -12.57 -9.07
CA CYS A 228 14.40 -13.47 -8.40
C CYS A 228 14.32 -13.32 -6.88
N LEU A 229 14.88 -14.26 -6.11
CA LEU A 229 14.99 -14.11 -4.67
C LEU A 229 15.89 -12.91 -4.32
N ALA A 230 15.47 -12.12 -3.33
CA ALA A 230 16.19 -10.96 -2.83
C ALA A 230 17.39 -11.34 -1.94
#